data_AF-A0A1M3LR40-F1
#
_entry.id   AF-A0A1M3LR40-F1
#
_cell.length_a   1.000
_cell.length_b   1.000
_cell.length_c   1.000
_cell.angle_alpha   90.00
_cell.angle_beta   90.00
_cell.angle_gamma   90.00
#
_symmetry.space_group_name_H-M   'P 1'
#
loop_
_entity.id
_entity.type
_entity.pdbx_description
1 polymer ?
#
loop_
_entity_poly.entity_id
_entity_poly.type
_entity_poly.pdbx_seq_one_letter_code
_entity_poly.pdbx_strand_id
1 'polypeptide(L)'
;MGALQIIKSEHRNLYRVLHVLRTVGFAMRDGQRFDSSLLGAIIDYIDAFPERFHHPKENEYLFKALRRVSSVAEETLSQLEREHHDGPEEIIRLRAALADVDKGVPGAEMRFADMLVTYAEMSMGHMHKEESIILPLAAKELSVEDWKALDDAFADNRDPLFSEDAREEMRGLYSRIVALAPAPWGVGG
;
A
#
# COMPACT_ATOMS: atom_id res chain seq x y z
N MET A 1 18.15 13.06 4.81
CA MET A 1 17.00 12.19 5.10
C MET A 1 15.82 12.52 4.19
N GLY A 2 16.07 12.52 2.88
CA GLY A 2 15.03 12.61 1.86
C GLY A 2 14.18 11.34 1.81
N ALA A 3 14.80 10.16 1.94
CA ALA A 3 14.14 8.86 1.92
C ALA A 3 13.04 8.75 3.00
N LEU A 4 13.32 9.16 4.23
CA LEU A 4 12.34 9.15 5.32
C LEU A 4 11.09 9.99 4.99
N GLN A 5 11.28 11.16 4.36
CA GLN A 5 10.17 12.02 3.95
C GLN A 5 9.40 11.43 2.77
N ILE A 6 10.11 10.78 1.84
CA ILE A 6 9.51 10.08 0.71
C ILE A 6 8.63 8.93 1.22
N ILE A 7 9.16 8.01 2.03
CA ILE A 7 8.41 6.89 2.64
C ILE A 7 7.13 7.40 3.32
N LYS A 8 7.26 8.39 4.22
CA LYS A 8 6.09 8.96 4.91
C LYS A 8 5.10 9.62 3.97
N SER A 9 5.55 10.16 2.83
CA SER A 9 4.65 10.72 1.82
C SER A 9 3.93 9.63 1.04
N GLU A 10 4.62 8.54 0.71
CA GLU A 10 4.06 7.35 0.08
C GLU A 10 3.00 6.72 0.99
N HIS A 11 3.29 6.53 2.28
CA HIS A 11 2.34 6.04 3.28
C HIS A 11 1.11 6.92 3.39
N ARG A 12 1.25 8.25 3.45
CA ARG A 12 0.08 9.15 3.51
C ARG A 12 -0.86 8.95 2.32
N ASN A 13 -0.33 8.73 1.12
CA ASN A 13 -1.14 8.49 -0.07
C ASN A 13 -1.81 7.11 -0.01
N LEU A 14 -1.08 6.07 0.41
CA LEU A 14 -1.64 4.74 0.65
C LEU A 14 -2.74 4.75 1.70
N TYR A 15 -2.52 5.39 2.84
CA TYR A 15 -3.52 5.54 3.91
C TYR A 15 -4.82 6.17 3.42
N ARG A 16 -4.76 7.17 2.52
CA ARG A 16 -5.97 7.78 1.92
C ARG A 16 -6.75 6.77 1.10
N VAL A 17 -6.08 6.01 0.24
CA VAL A 17 -6.74 4.99 -0.61
C VAL A 17 -7.29 3.85 0.24
N LEU A 18 -6.53 3.36 1.22
CA LEU A 18 -6.97 2.31 2.14
C LEU A 18 -8.12 2.78 3.03
N HIS A 19 -8.16 4.07 3.41
CA HIS A 19 -9.28 4.62 4.14
C HIS A 19 -10.56 4.59 3.30
N VAL A 20 -10.47 4.97 2.02
CA VAL A 20 -11.61 4.85 1.10
C VAL A 20 -12.02 3.38 0.94
N LEU A 21 -11.07 2.47 0.72
CA LEU A 21 -11.35 1.03 0.61
C LEU A 21 -12.09 0.48 1.83
N ARG A 22 -11.63 0.83 3.04
CA ARG A 22 -12.27 0.42 4.30
C ARG A 22 -13.70 0.97 4.41
N THR A 23 -13.87 2.24 4.06
CA THR A 23 -15.15 2.95 4.22
C THR A 23 -16.17 2.45 3.19
N VAL A 24 -15.72 2.14 1.96
CA VAL A 24 -16.50 1.42 0.93
C VAL A 24 -16.90 0.03 1.42
N GLY A 25 -15.95 -0.74 2.00
CA GLY A 25 -16.26 -2.05 2.57
C GLY A 25 -17.34 -2.00 3.64
N PHE A 26 -17.27 -1.05 4.59
CA PHE A 26 -18.34 -0.85 5.57
C PHE A 26 -19.68 -0.48 4.93
N ALA A 27 -19.68 0.43 3.96
CA ALA A 27 -20.90 0.82 3.25
C ALA A 27 -21.54 -0.36 2.49
N MET A 28 -20.72 -1.26 1.91
CA MET A 28 -21.20 -2.47 1.25
C MET A 28 -21.81 -3.47 2.24
N ARG A 29 -21.29 -3.58 3.46
CA ARG A 29 -21.93 -4.36 4.53
C ARG A 29 -23.32 -3.85 4.87
N ASP A 30 -23.52 -2.53 4.77
CA ASP A 30 -24.82 -1.87 4.98
C ASP A 30 -25.74 -1.93 3.73
N GLY A 31 -25.33 -2.65 2.68
CA GLY A 31 -26.13 -2.86 1.47
C GLY A 31 -25.95 -1.81 0.37
N GLN A 32 -24.99 -0.88 0.51
CA GLN A 32 -24.64 0.02 -0.58
C GLN A 32 -23.90 -0.74 -1.70
N ARG A 33 -24.12 -0.29 -2.94
CA ARG A 33 -23.47 -0.84 -4.13
C ARG A 33 -22.54 0.19 -4.74
N PHE A 34 -21.38 -0.27 -5.16
CA PHE A 34 -20.39 0.53 -5.85
C PHE A 34 -20.13 -0.06 -7.22
N ASP A 35 -19.76 0.81 -8.16
CA ASP A 35 -19.43 0.40 -9.51
C ASP A 35 -18.14 -0.44 -9.53
N SER A 36 -18.17 -1.58 -10.22
CA SER A 36 -17.03 -2.50 -10.28
C SER A 36 -15.79 -1.85 -10.91
N SER A 37 -15.94 -0.81 -11.74
CA SER A 37 -14.80 -0.07 -12.26
C SER A 37 -14.09 0.79 -11.21
N LEU A 38 -14.82 1.30 -10.20
CA LEU A 38 -14.22 1.98 -9.04
C LEU A 38 -13.48 0.97 -8.17
N LEU A 39 -14.14 -0.14 -7.83
CA LEU A 39 -13.56 -1.20 -7.00
C LEU A 39 -12.31 -1.79 -7.64
N GLY A 40 -12.37 -2.07 -8.95
CA GLY A 40 -11.23 -2.51 -9.74
C GLY A 40 -10.10 -1.49 -9.76
N ALA A 41 -10.40 -0.20 -9.96
CA ALA A 41 -9.37 0.85 -9.95
C ALA A 41 -8.67 0.99 -8.60
N ILE A 42 -9.39 0.82 -7.48
CA ILE A 42 -8.77 0.81 -6.15
C ILE A 42 -7.87 -0.42 -5.98
N ILE A 43 -8.34 -1.62 -6.39
CA ILE A 43 -7.53 -2.85 -6.35
C ILE A 43 -6.26 -2.69 -7.21
N ASP A 44 -6.37 -2.11 -8.41
CA ASP A 44 -5.22 -1.86 -9.29
C ASP A 44 -4.17 -0.95 -8.62
N TYR A 45 -4.62 0.06 -7.87
CA TYR A 45 -3.72 0.97 -7.16
C TYR A 45 -3.01 0.30 -5.98
N ILE A 46 -3.75 -0.43 -5.11
CA ILE A 46 -3.19 -1.10 -3.93
C ILE A 46 -2.38 -2.36 -4.29
N ASP A 47 -2.50 -2.84 -5.52
CA ASP A 47 -1.64 -3.87 -6.12
C ASP A 47 -0.36 -3.23 -6.66
N ALA A 48 -0.50 -2.28 -7.59
CA ALA A 48 0.65 -1.72 -8.30
C ALA A 48 1.55 -0.88 -7.40
N PHE A 49 0.99 0.00 -6.56
CA PHE A 49 1.80 0.96 -5.81
C PHE A 49 2.74 0.27 -4.79
N PRO A 50 2.24 -0.57 -3.86
CA PRO A 50 3.11 -1.16 -2.86
C PRO A 50 4.17 -2.06 -3.49
N GLU A 51 3.75 -2.97 -4.37
CA GLU A 51 4.61 -4.03 -4.91
C GLU A 51 5.64 -3.54 -5.91
N ARG A 52 5.32 -2.53 -6.72
CA ARG A 52 6.26 -2.03 -7.75
C ARG A 52 7.05 -0.81 -7.30
N PHE A 53 6.51 -0.01 -6.38
CA PHE A 53 7.06 1.31 -6.07
C PHE A 53 7.47 1.52 -4.61
N HIS A 54 7.03 0.69 -3.68
CA HIS A 54 7.25 0.96 -2.26
C HIS A 54 8.06 -0.16 -1.58
N HIS A 55 7.48 -1.35 -1.47
CA HIS A 55 8.08 -2.51 -0.78
C HIS A 55 9.47 -2.88 -1.33
N PRO A 56 9.77 -2.83 -2.65
CA PRO A 56 11.12 -3.13 -3.14
C PRO A 56 12.19 -2.23 -2.51
N LYS A 57 11.90 -0.93 -2.33
CA LYS A 57 12.88 0.01 -1.76
C LYS A 57 13.08 -0.24 -0.27
N GLU A 58 12.01 -0.59 0.43
CA GLU A 58 12.09 -0.91 1.85
C GLU A 58 12.87 -2.21 2.07
N ASN A 59 12.52 -3.28 1.36
CA ASN A 59 13.20 -4.56 1.44
C ASN A 59 14.69 -4.43 1.06
N GLU A 60 15.01 -3.80 -0.07
CA GLU A 60 16.37 -3.78 -0.61
C GLU A 60 17.30 -2.78 0.08
N TYR A 61 16.77 -1.68 0.62
CA TYR A 61 17.59 -0.63 1.21
C TYR A 61 17.35 -0.46 2.70
N LEU A 62 16.12 -0.18 3.12
CA LEU A 62 15.84 0.15 4.52
C LEU A 62 16.01 -1.05 5.45
N PHE A 63 15.36 -2.17 5.14
CA PHE A 63 15.33 -3.37 5.96
C PHE A 63 16.71 -4.03 5.98
N LYS A 64 17.38 -4.13 4.83
CA LYS A 64 18.77 -4.64 4.75
C LYS A 64 19.74 -3.77 5.54
N ALA A 65 19.65 -2.45 5.45
CA ALA A 65 20.53 -1.55 6.22
C ALA A 65 20.27 -1.68 7.73
N LEU A 66 19.00 -1.65 8.15
CA LEU A 66 18.66 -1.71 9.57
C LEU A 66 19.03 -3.07 10.19
N ARG A 67 18.81 -4.18 9.48
CA ARG A 67 19.17 -5.53 9.93
C ARG A 67 20.67 -5.69 10.20
N ARG A 68 21.53 -4.96 9.48
CA ARG A 68 22.98 -4.98 9.70
C ARG A 68 23.39 -4.37 11.04
N VAL A 69 22.59 -3.44 11.57
CA VAL A 69 22.98 -2.62 12.74
C VAL A 69 22.07 -2.82 13.95
N SER A 70 20.87 -3.40 13.76
CA SER A 70 19.84 -3.51 14.80
C SER A 70 19.30 -4.93 14.94
N SER A 71 19.76 -5.67 15.95
CA SER A 71 19.17 -6.96 16.30
C SER A 71 17.76 -6.83 16.89
N VAL A 72 17.44 -5.67 17.46
CA VAL A 72 16.11 -5.37 18.04
C VAL A 72 15.04 -5.30 16.96
N ALA A 73 15.40 -4.90 15.73
CA ALA A 73 14.47 -4.78 14.62
C ALA A 73 14.11 -6.14 13.98
N GLU A 74 14.84 -7.22 14.24
CA GLU A 74 14.76 -8.47 13.46
C GLU A 74 13.35 -9.07 13.42
N GLU A 75 12.67 -9.13 14.56
CA GLU A 75 11.32 -9.70 14.63
C GLU A 75 10.33 -8.91 13.78
N THR A 76 10.35 -7.58 13.90
CA THR A 76 9.46 -6.69 13.13
C THR A 76 9.80 -6.71 11.65
N LEU A 77 11.08 -6.68 11.28
CA LEU A 77 11.52 -6.79 9.89
C LEU A 77 11.08 -8.11 9.26
N SER A 78 11.32 -9.22 9.96
CA SER A 78 10.88 -10.55 9.52
C SER A 78 9.35 -10.64 9.35
N GLN A 79 8.59 -9.95 10.20
CA GLN A 79 7.13 -9.87 10.05
C GLN A 79 6.73 -9.04 8.82
N LEU A 80 7.31 -7.86 8.64
CA LEU A 80 6.99 -6.98 7.50
C LEU A 80 7.35 -7.63 6.17
N GLU A 81 8.48 -8.32 6.08
CA GLU A 81 8.88 -9.05 4.87
C GLU A 81 7.91 -10.19 4.52
N ARG A 82 7.33 -10.87 5.52
CA ARG A 82 6.26 -11.84 5.28
C ARG A 82 4.99 -11.16 4.78
N GLU A 83 4.63 -10.03 5.37
CA GLU A 83 3.46 -9.25 4.93
C GLU A 83 3.64 -8.74 3.49
N HIS A 84 4.85 -8.30 3.10
CA HIS A 84 5.19 -7.97 1.70
C HIS A 84 5.06 -9.19 0.78
N HIS A 85 5.59 -10.34 1.20
CA HIS A 85 5.53 -11.57 0.40
C HIS A 85 4.10 -12.06 0.15
N ASP A 86 3.21 -11.95 1.15
CA ASP A 86 1.85 -12.49 1.09
C ASP A 86 0.88 -11.52 0.38
N GLY A 87 1.23 -10.24 0.27
CA GLY A 87 0.42 -9.17 -0.34
C GLY A 87 -0.17 -9.50 -1.72
N PRO A 88 0.64 -9.97 -2.70
CA PRO A 88 0.14 -10.31 -4.03
C PRO A 88 -0.96 -11.37 -4.05
N GLU A 89 -0.92 -12.35 -3.13
CA GLU A 89 -1.95 -13.38 -3.09
C GLU A 89 -3.28 -12.84 -2.54
N GLU A 90 -3.25 -11.92 -1.59
CA GLU A 90 -4.46 -11.23 -1.12
C GLU A 90 -5.12 -10.40 -2.22
N ILE A 91 -4.33 -9.76 -3.11
CA ILE A 91 -4.86 -9.08 -4.29
C ILE A 91 -5.57 -10.05 -5.23
N ILE A 92 -4.99 -11.22 -5.50
CA ILE A 92 -5.62 -12.24 -6.36
C ILE A 92 -6.97 -12.66 -5.77
N ARG A 93 -7.04 -12.87 -4.46
CA ARG A 93 -8.28 -13.20 -3.75
C ARG A 93 -9.32 -12.09 -3.86
N LEU A 94 -8.93 -10.82 -3.70
CA LEU A 94 -9.82 -9.67 -3.88
C LEU A 94 -10.38 -9.59 -5.31
N ARG A 95 -9.53 -9.80 -6.34
CA ARG A 95 -9.97 -9.80 -7.75
C ARG A 95 -10.96 -10.94 -8.03
N ALA A 96 -10.71 -12.13 -7.49
CA ALA A 96 -11.62 -13.26 -7.63
C ALA A 96 -12.98 -12.97 -6.96
N ALA A 97 -12.96 -12.40 -5.76
CA ALA A 97 -14.18 -12.02 -5.04
C ALA A 97 -14.97 -10.92 -5.76
N LEU A 98 -14.31 -9.93 -6.36
CA LEU A 98 -14.96 -8.94 -7.21
C LEU A 98 -15.63 -9.59 -8.43
N ALA A 99 -14.96 -10.54 -9.09
CA ALA A 99 -15.54 -11.26 -10.22
C ALA A 99 -16.78 -12.10 -9.83
N ASP A 100 -16.84 -12.60 -8.59
CA ASP A 100 -18.03 -13.28 -8.07
C ASP A 100 -19.19 -12.31 -7.78
N VAL A 101 -18.89 -11.09 -7.33
CA VAL A 101 -19.87 -10.00 -7.21
C VAL A 101 -20.47 -9.69 -8.58
N ASP A 102 -19.63 -9.52 -9.61
CA ASP A 102 -20.08 -9.20 -10.98
C ASP A 102 -20.97 -10.30 -11.59
N LYS A 103 -20.71 -11.57 -11.22
CA LYS A 103 -21.53 -12.72 -11.65
C LYS A 103 -22.82 -12.88 -10.85
N GLY A 104 -23.04 -12.08 -9.81
CA GLY A 104 -24.20 -12.18 -8.93
C GLY A 104 -24.21 -13.47 -8.07
N VAL A 105 -23.04 -14.00 -7.73
CA VAL A 105 -22.94 -15.19 -6.87
C VAL A 105 -23.58 -14.90 -5.51
N PRO A 106 -24.49 -15.76 -5.00
CA PRO A 106 -25.14 -15.52 -3.72
C PRO A 106 -24.15 -15.26 -2.57
N GLY A 107 -24.36 -14.15 -1.87
CA GLY A 107 -23.54 -13.71 -0.74
C GLY A 107 -22.15 -13.16 -1.10
N ALA A 108 -21.81 -13.02 -2.39
CA ALA A 108 -20.51 -12.48 -2.80
C ALA A 108 -20.30 -11.03 -2.37
N GLU A 109 -21.35 -10.19 -2.41
CA GLU A 109 -21.26 -8.78 -2.00
C GLU A 109 -20.78 -8.64 -0.55
N MET A 110 -21.37 -9.39 0.39
CA MET A 110 -20.99 -9.37 1.80
C MET A 110 -19.58 -9.91 2.03
N ARG A 111 -19.24 -11.06 1.40
CA ARG A 111 -17.89 -11.65 1.51
C ARG A 111 -16.83 -10.69 0.98
N PHE A 112 -17.07 -10.08 -0.17
CA PHE A 112 -16.14 -9.13 -0.75
C PHE A 112 -15.99 -7.89 0.13
N ALA A 113 -17.09 -7.36 0.68
CA ALA A 113 -17.06 -6.25 1.63
C ALA A 113 -16.20 -6.56 2.87
N ASP A 114 -16.31 -7.77 3.42
CA ASP A 114 -15.48 -8.23 4.53
C ASP A 114 -13.99 -8.29 4.17
N MET A 115 -13.68 -8.78 2.97
CA MET A 115 -12.31 -8.83 2.48
C MET A 115 -11.72 -7.43 2.28
N LEU A 116 -12.49 -6.47 1.76
CA LEU A 116 -12.02 -5.09 1.60
C LEU A 116 -11.64 -4.44 2.93
N VAL A 117 -12.47 -4.61 3.96
CA VAL A 117 -12.20 -4.07 5.29
C VAL A 117 -10.97 -4.76 5.91
N THR A 118 -10.90 -6.08 5.81
CA THR A 118 -9.79 -6.87 6.36
C THR A 118 -8.47 -6.47 5.72
N TYR A 119 -8.41 -6.39 4.39
CA TYR A 119 -7.23 -5.95 3.65
C TYR A 119 -6.81 -4.55 4.09
N ALA A 120 -7.76 -3.60 4.13
CA ALA A 120 -7.45 -2.23 4.51
C ALA A 120 -6.89 -2.13 5.93
N GLU A 121 -7.44 -2.86 6.89
CA GLU A 121 -6.94 -2.87 8.28
C GLU A 121 -5.56 -3.52 8.39
N MET A 122 -5.32 -4.62 7.68
CA MET A 122 -4.01 -5.27 7.62
C MET A 122 -2.94 -4.34 7.04
N SER A 123 -3.21 -3.70 5.89
CA SER A 123 -2.26 -2.76 5.26
C SER A 123 -2.03 -1.50 6.11
N MET A 124 -3.05 -1.00 6.80
CA MET A 124 -2.87 0.11 7.75
C MET A 124 -2.03 -0.29 8.96
N GLY A 125 -2.22 -1.51 9.47
CA GLY A 125 -1.42 -2.07 10.57
C GLY A 125 0.01 -2.40 10.16
N HIS A 126 0.23 -2.75 8.90
CA HIS A 126 1.54 -2.90 8.27
C HIS A 126 2.34 -1.59 8.33
N MET A 127 1.85 -0.53 7.68
CA MET A 127 2.50 0.79 7.69
C MET A 127 2.64 1.37 9.11
N HIS A 128 1.73 1.03 10.03
CA HIS A 128 1.87 1.47 11.42
C HIS A 128 3.12 0.89 12.09
N LYS A 129 3.44 -0.39 11.86
CA LYS A 129 4.67 -1.00 12.40
C LYS A 129 5.90 -0.31 11.83
N GLU A 130 5.89 0.01 10.54
CA GLU A 130 7.00 0.73 9.91
C GLU A 130 7.19 2.11 10.53
N GLU A 131 6.12 2.91 10.60
CA GLU A 131 6.22 4.29 11.08
C GLU A 131 6.49 4.41 12.58
N SER A 132 6.01 3.47 13.39
CA SER A 132 6.14 3.52 14.85
C SER A 132 7.34 2.77 15.41
N ILE A 133 7.89 1.80 14.66
CA ILE A 133 9.00 0.95 15.10
C ILE A 133 10.21 1.08 14.18
N ILE A 134 10.05 0.75 12.89
CA ILE A 134 11.19 0.65 11.96
C ILE A 134 11.82 2.02 11.67
N LEU A 135 11.01 3.00 11.28
CA LEU A 135 11.51 4.32 10.92
C LEU A 135 12.20 5.04 12.09
N PRO A 136 11.67 5.00 13.34
CA PRO A 136 12.37 5.54 14.50
C PRO A 136 13.69 4.81 14.80
N LEU A 137 13.73 3.48 14.70
CA LEU A 137 14.97 2.70 14.90
C LEU A 137 16.00 3.05 13.83
N ALA A 138 15.59 3.12 12.56
CA ALA A 138 16.45 3.53 11.45
C ALA A 138 17.04 4.94 11.67
N ALA A 139 16.21 5.90 12.08
CA ALA A 139 16.67 7.26 12.37
C ALA A 139 17.69 7.33 13.52
N LYS A 140 17.62 6.38 14.47
CA LYS A 140 18.52 6.31 15.61
C LYS A 140 19.82 5.58 15.31
N GLU A 141 19.77 4.52 14.51
CA GLU A 141 20.86 3.53 14.43
C GLU A 141 21.61 3.53 13.09
N LEU A 142 21.01 4.04 12.01
CA LEU A 142 21.70 4.11 10.71
C LEU A 142 22.74 5.23 10.69
N SER A 143 23.88 4.95 10.05
CA SER A 143 24.94 5.92 9.82
C SER A 143 24.57 6.95 8.75
N VAL A 144 25.36 8.01 8.63
CA VAL A 144 25.19 9.01 7.56
C VAL A 144 25.37 8.37 6.19
N GLU A 145 26.30 7.41 6.07
CA GLU A 145 26.57 6.66 4.85
C GLU A 145 25.39 5.77 4.45
N ASP A 146 24.77 5.08 5.42
CA ASP A 146 23.56 4.28 5.17
C ASP A 146 22.41 5.19 4.71
N TRP A 147 22.21 6.34 5.37
CA TRP A 147 21.21 7.33 4.97
C TRP A 147 21.46 7.93 3.60
N LYS A 148 22.72 8.12 3.21
CA LYS A 148 23.07 8.58 1.86
C LYS A 148 22.66 7.55 0.80
N ALA A 149 22.94 6.27 1.04
CA ALA A 149 22.54 5.20 0.13
C ALA A 149 21.00 5.10 0.01
N LEU A 150 20.28 5.24 1.13
CA LEU A 150 18.82 5.31 1.15
C LEU A 150 18.28 6.51 0.39
N ASP A 151 18.81 7.70 0.65
CA ASP A 151 18.38 8.93 -0.01
C ASP A 151 18.60 8.83 -1.53
N ASP A 152 19.75 8.28 -1.96
CA ASP A 152 20.05 8.07 -3.37
C ASP A 152 19.09 7.04 -4.00
N ALA A 153 18.78 5.93 -3.31
CA ALA A 153 17.86 4.89 -3.79
C ALA A 153 16.40 5.36 -3.90
N PHE A 154 15.90 6.08 -2.90
CA PHE A 154 14.53 6.61 -2.91
C PHE A 154 14.35 7.80 -3.86
N ALA A 155 15.44 8.49 -4.20
CA ALA A 155 15.43 9.57 -5.20
C ALA A 155 15.68 9.08 -6.64
N ASP A 156 16.12 7.85 -6.86
CA ASP A 156 16.56 7.41 -8.18
C ASP A 156 15.38 7.15 -9.14
N ASN A 157 15.39 7.86 -10.27
CA ASN A 157 14.48 7.62 -11.41
C ASN A 157 15.08 6.63 -12.42
N ARG A 158 16.29 6.09 -12.18
CA ARG A 158 16.99 5.20 -13.13
C ARG A 158 16.57 3.74 -13.02
N ASP A 159 15.93 3.34 -11.93
CA ASP A 159 15.29 2.03 -11.87
C ASP A 159 14.12 2.03 -12.88
N PRO A 160 14.08 1.09 -13.85
CA PRO A 160 13.02 1.03 -14.85
C PRO A 160 11.61 0.96 -14.27
N LEU A 161 11.44 0.48 -13.04
CA LEU A 161 10.16 0.47 -12.32
C LEU A 161 9.70 1.89 -11.92
N PHE A 162 10.60 2.87 -11.88
CA PHE A 162 10.39 4.23 -11.35
C PHE A 162 10.56 5.32 -12.41
N SER A 163 10.44 4.96 -13.68
CA SER A 163 10.44 5.90 -14.80
C SER A 163 9.34 6.96 -14.65
N GLU A 164 9.47 8.08 -15.39
CA GLU A 164 8.41 9.10 -15.42
C GLU A 164 7.09 8.49 -15.91
N ASP A 165 7.14 7.56 -16.86
CA ASP A 165 5.97 6.82 -17.35
C ASP A 165 5.29 6.02 -16.22
N ALA A 166 6.07 5.37 -15.35
CA ALA A 166 5.55 4.61 -14.22
C ALA A 166 4.91 5.53 -13.15
N ARG A 167 5.44 6.74 -12.98
CA ARG A 167 4.83 7.78 -12.14
C ARG A 167 3.55 8.34 -12.76
N GLU A 168 3.51 8.53 -14.07
CA GLU A 168 2.31 8.94 -14.80
C GLU A 168 1.20 7.89 -14.70
N GLU A 169 1.55 6.60 -14.86
CA GLU A 169 0.63 5.48 -14.66
C GLU A 169 -0.03 5.56 -13.27
N MET A 170 0.78 5.74 -12.23
CA MET A 170 0.26 5.81 -10.86
C MET A 170 -0.61 7.05 -10.61
N ARG A 171 -0.19 8.22 -11.11
CA ARG A 171 -1.02 9.43 -11.08
C ARG A 171 -2.34 9.22 -11.82
N GLY A 172 -2.33 8.47 -12.92
CA GLY A 172 -3.50 8.07 -13.68
C GLY A 172 -4.45 7.19 -12.86
N LEU A 173 -3.94 6.13 -12.21
CA LEU A 173 -4.73 5.27 -11.33
C LEU A 173 -5.36 6.06 -10.17
N TYR A 174 -4.57 6.90 -9.50
CA TYR A 174 -5.08 7.75 -8.42
C TYR A 174 -6.15 8.72 -8.91
N SER A 175 -5.93 9.38 -10.05
CA SER A 175 -6.90 10.30 -10.66
C SER A 175 -8.19 9.58 -11.05
N ARG A 176 -8.09 8.34 -11.53
CA ARG A 176 -9.25 7.49 -11.83
C ARG A 176 -10.05 7.17 -10.58
N ILE A 177 -9.40 6.84 -9.46
CA ILE A 177 -10.08 6.63 -8.17
C ILE A 177 -10.81 7.92 -7.75
N VAL A 178 -10.13 9.07 -7.79
CA VAL A 178 -10.73 10.38 -7.46
C VAL A 178 -11.96 10.66 -8.32
N ALA A 179 -11.86 10.43 -9.63
CA ALA A 179 -12.94 10.72 -10.57
C ALA A 179 -14.15 9.79 -10.40
N LEU A 180 -13.91 8.53 -10.02
CA LEU A 180 -14.96 7.53 -9.86
C LEU A 180 -15.58 7.52 -8.45
N ALA A 181 -14.87 8.02 -7.44
CA ALA A 181 -15.36 8.03 -6.06
C ALA A 181 -16.42 9.14 -5.86
N PRO A 182 -17.70 8.79 -5.65
CA PRO A 182 -18.74 9.79 -5.41
C PRO A 182 -18.54 10.45 -4.03
N ALA A 183 -19.03 11.68 -3.84
CA ALA A 183 -19.07 12.27 -2.50
C ALA A 183 -19.96 11.40 -1.55
N PRO A 184 -19.59 11.25 -0.26
CA PRO A 184 -18.43 11.79 0.45
C PRO A 184 -17.14 10.94 0.37
N TRP A 185 -17.08 9.93 -0.49
CA TRP A 185 -16.06 8.87 -0.50
C TRP A 185 -14.80 9.21 -1.32
N GLY A 186 -14.72 10.41 -1.89
CA GLY A 186 -13.56 10.87 -2.66
C GLY A 186 -12.31 11.06 -1.81
N VAL A 187 -11.14 10.72 -2.35
CA VAL A 187 -9.83 10.99 -1.71
C VAL A 187 -9.40 12.46 -1.80
N GLY A 188 -10.23 13.33 -2.39
CA GLY A 188 -9.97 14.76 -2.57
C GLY A 188 -10.43 15.58 -1.36
N GLY A 189 -9.48 15.83 -0.45
CA GLY A 189 -9.59 16.75 0.69
C GLY A 189 -8.21 17.25 1.11
#